data_AF-S8EUL5-F1
#
_entry.id   AF-S8EUL5-F1
#
_cell.length_a   1.000
_cell.length_b   1.000
_cell.length_c   1.000
_cell.angle_alpha   90.00
_cell.angle_beta   90.00
_cell.angle_gamma   90.00
#
_symmetry.space_group_name_H-M   'P 1'
#
loop_
_entity.id
_entity.type
_entity.pdbx_description
1 polymer ?
#
loop_
_entity_poly.entity_id
_entity_poly.type
_entity_poly.pdbx_seq_one_letter_code
_entity_poly.pdbx_strand_id
1 'polypeptide(L)'
;EPLALPSDFTCVERDELGLSALAVFEHRIRLGHAHDLLQAIKLSINHQGAFLADKRKHVRGQKDNTQAQTQVRVAAGRTQLLAEVFNYNRDCLLMLSESTDIDGLPAIDMKKDLRSRNWKKPREQGDSWDEASWIWTRAVLNVSIVDRVQWFRARAEVDRINEEVNKLHAEFKRTHQGFKSMASAWEALLTRADLSHGARAYVCKKVVMYNALGDKCTDVFAKMRKD
;
A
#
# COMPACT_ATOMS: atom_id res chain seq x y z
N GLU A 1 17.86 -18.53 -36.00
CA GLU A 1 19.11 -19.21 -35.60
C GLU A 1 19.37 -18.90 -34.13
N PRO A 2 19.77 -19.88 -33.30
CA PRO A 2 20.19 -19.61 -31.93
C PRO A 2 21.49 -18.80 -31.95
N LEU A 3 21.57 -17.74 -31.14
CA LEU A 3 22.70 -16.79 -31.13
C LEU A 3 23.97 -17.35 -30.46
N ALA A 4 23.93 -18.56 -29.90
CA ALA A 4 25.03 -19.26 -29.23
C ALA A 4 25.78 -18.35 -28.24
N LEU A 5 25.05 -17.86 -27.24
CA LEU A 5 25.60 -16.98 -26.21
C LEU A 5 26.37 -17.80 -25.15
N PRO A 6 27.32 -17.20 -24.40
CA PRO A 6 28.00 -17.91 -23.31
C PRO A 6 27.06 -18.58 -22.29
N SER A 7 25.85 -18.05 -22.09
CA SER A 7 24.83 -18.70 -21.23
C SER A 7 24.29 -20.04 -21.77
N ASP A 8 24.47 -20.32 -23.06
CA ASP A 8 24.02 -21.55 -23.71
C ASP A 8 25.02 -22.71 -23.49
N PHE A 9 26.22 -22.41 -23.00
CA PHE A 9 27.30 -23.37 -22.75
C PHE A 9 27.51 -23.61 -21.24
N THR A 10 27.93 -24.82 -20.90
CA THR A 10 28.36 -25.16 -19.53
C THR A 10 29.68 -24.47 -19.18
N CYS A 11 30.02 -24.41 -17.89
CA CYS A 11 31.26 -23.79 -17.43
C CYS A 11 32.52 -24.39 -18.07
N VAL A 12 32.56 -25.72 -18.21
CA VAL A 12 33.66 -26.46 -18.84
C VAL A 12 33.79 -26.07 -20.32
N GLU A 13 32.69 -26.09 -21.06
CA GLU A 13 32.68 -25.72 -22.48
C GLU A 13 33.06 -24.25 -22.68
N ARG A 14 32.65 -23.35 -21.78
CA ARG A 14 33.05 -21.93 -21.83
C ARG A 14 34.56 -21.77 -21.68
N ASP A 15 35.19 -22.52 -20.78
CA ASP A 15 36.62 -22.45 -20.58
C ASP A 15 37.39 -23.08 -21.76
N GLU A 16 36.91 -24.20 -22.31
CA GLU A 16 37.46 -24.83 -23.52
C GLU A 16 37.39 -23.91 -24.74
N LEU A 17 36.29 -23.17 -24.89
CA LEU A 17 36.08 -22.22 -26.00
C LEU A 17 36.69 -20.83 -25.73
N GLY A 18 37.29 -20.59 -24.57
CA GLY A 18 37.87 -19.29 -24.19
C GLY A 18 36.85 -18.17 -24.01
N LEU A 19 35.60 -18.50 -23.66
CA LEU A 19 34.47 -17.58 -23.54
C LEU A 19 34.33 -16.94 -22.15
N SER A 20 35.22 -17.23 -21.21
CA SER A 20 35.09 -16.80 -19.80
C SER A 20 35.04 -15.27 -19.66
N ALA A 21 35.80 -14.52 -20.47
CA ALA A 21 35.74 -13.06 -20.49
C ALA A 21 34.39 -12.54 -21.03
N LEU A 22 33.84 -13.19 -22.07
CA LEU A 22 32.56 -12.82 -22.66
C LEU A 22 31.39 -13.12 -21.71
N ALA A 23 31.48 -14.21 -20.96
CA ALA A 23 30.51 -14.59 -19.94
C ALA A 23 30.36 -13.51 -18.85
N VAL A 24 31.47 -12.86 -18.44
CA VAL A 24 31.42 -11.73 -17.49
C VAL A 24 30.66 -10.53 -18.07
N PHE A 25 30.88 -10.20 -19.34
CA PHE A 25 30.14 -9.11 -20.00
C PHE A 25 28.66 -9.44 -20.15
N GLU A 26 28.35 -10.65 -20.58
CA GLU A 26 26.97 -11.12 -20.71
C GLU A 26 26.25 -11.10 -19.35
N HIS A 27 26.91 -11.56 -18.28
CA HIS A 27 26.35 -11.53 -16.94
C HIS A 27 25.95 -10.11 -16.53
N ARG A 28 26.83 -9.12 -16.76
CA ARG A 28 26.54 -7.70 -16.46
C ARG A 28 25.38 -7.16 -17.27
N ILE A 29 25.31 -7.48 -18.56
CA ILE A 29 24.21 -7.05 -19.44
C ILE A 29 22.89 -7.67 -19.00
N ARG A 30 22.89 -8.98 -18.69
CA ARG A 30 21.70 -9.68 -18.22
C ARG A 30 21.22 -9.16 -16.87
N LEU A 31 22.13 -8.84 -15.95
CA LEU A 31 21.76 -8.23 -14.66
C LEU A 31 21.04 -6.89 -14.86
N GLY A 32 21.55 -6.03 -15.74
CA GLY A 32 20.87 -4.79 -16.12
C GLY A 32 19.50 -5.06 -16.75
N HIS A 33 19.45 -5.99 -17.70
CA HIS A 33 18.22 -6.38 -18.38
C HIS A 33 17.17 -6.95 -17.41
N ALA A 34 17.58 -7.71 -16.38
CA ALA A 34 16.68 -8.22 -15.34
C ALA A 34 16.02 -7.07 -14.57
N HIS A 35 16.76 -6.01 -14.23
CA HIS A 35 16.20 -4.82 -13.59
C HIS A 35 15.24 -4.06 -14.52
N ASP A 36 15.57 -3.92 -15.81
CA ASP A 36 14.71 -3.28 -16.79
C ASP A 36 13.41 -4.07 -17.02
N LEU A 37 13.50 -5.40 -17.12
CA LEU A 37 12.35 -6.30 -17.19
C LEU A 37 11.49 -6.19 -15.93
N LEU A 38 12.08 -6.12 -14.75
CA LEU A 38 11.36 -5.93 -13.50
C LEU A 38 10.58 -4.60 -13.50
N GLN A 39 11.17 -3.50 -13.99
CA GLN A 39 10.44 -2.24 -14.16
C GLN A 39 9.32 -2.35 -15.19
N ALA A 40 9.58 -3.00 -16.32
CA ALA A 40 8.58 -3.21 -17.37
C ALA A 40 7.38 -4.04 -16.87
N ILE A 41 7.62 -5.07 -16.06
CA ILE A 41 6.59 -5.88 -15.41
C ILE A 41 5.77 -5.01 -14.45
N LYS A 42 6.41 -4.24 -13.57
CA LYS A 42 5.71 -3.31 -12.67
C LYS A 42 4.80 -2.35 -13.43
N LEU A 43 5.33 -1.74 -14.50
CA LEU A 43 4.57 -0.81 -15.35
C LEU A 43 3.39 -1.51 -16.05
N SER A 44 3.61 -2.71 -16.58
CA SER A 44 2.57 -3.51 -17.25
C SER A 44 1.44 -3.90 -16.28
N ILE A 45 1.78 -4.31 -15.05
CA ILE A 45 0.80 -4.61 -14.00
C ILE A 45 0.00 -3.36 -13.64
N ASN A 46 0.67 -2.20 -13.47
CA ASN A 46 0.01 -0.93 -13.21
C ASN A 46 -0.96 -0.55 -14.35
N HIS A 47 -0.57 -0.76 -15.59
CA HIS A 47 -1.40 -0.48 -16.77
C HIS A 47 -2.61 -1.42 -16.86
N GLN A 48 -2.42 -2.71 -16.58
CA GLN A 48 -3.50 -3.68 -16.46
C GLN A 48 -4.49 -3.30 -15.35
N GLY A 49 -4.00 -2.88 -14.18
CA GLY A 49 -4.81 -2.40 -13.07
C GLY A 49 -5.61 -1.14 -13.43
N ALA A 50 -5.04 -0.24 -14.24
CA ALA A 50 -5.73 0.93 -14.75
C ALA A 50 -6.90 0.56 -15.68
N PHE A 51 -6.71 -0.36 -16.63
CA PHE A 51 -7.79 -0.86 -17.49
C PHE A 51 -8.91 -1.53 -16.71
N LEU A 52 -8.57 -2.33 -15.69
CA LEU A 52 -9.57 -2.94 -14.81
C LEU A 52 -10.40 -1.88 -14.06
N ALA A 53 -9.75 -0.82 -13.58
CA ALA A 53 -10.44 0.27 -12.90
C ALA A 53 -11.33 1.08 -13.87
N ASP A 54 -10.84 1.36 -15.07
CA ASP A 54 -11.57 2.07 -16.12
C ASP A 54 -12.81 1.29 -16.56
N LYS A 55 -12.63 -0.01 -16.84
CA LYS A 55 -13.71 -0.95 -17.15
C LYS A 55 -14.80 -0.94 -16.08
N ARG A 56 -14.43 -1.07 -14.80
CA ARG A 56 -15.42 -1.04 -13.69
C ARG A 56 -16.21 0.26 -13.65
N LYS A 57 -15.52 1.40 -13.84
CA LYS A 57 -16.13 2.72 -13.69
C LYS A 57 -17.00 3.11 -14.88
N HIS A 58 -16.51 2.92 -16.10
CA HIS A 58 -17.07 3.56 -17.30
C HIS A 58 -17.81 2.61 -18.23
N VAL A 59 -17.46 1.33 -18.27
CA VAL A 59 -17.99 0.40 -19.28
C VAL A 59 -19.34 -0.15 -18.86
N ARG A 60 -20.33 -0.06 -19.76
CA ARG A 60 -21.70 -0.57 -19.58
C ARG A 60 -22.16 -1.26 -20.87
N GLY A 61 -23.08 -2.21 -20.75
CA GLY A 61 -23.58 -2.97 -21.90
C GLY A 61 -22.61 -4.06 -22.39
N GLN A 62 -23.10 -4.96 -23.25
CA GLN A 62 -22.38 -6.18 -23.63
C GLN A 62 -21.22 -5.90 -24.60
N LYS A 63 -21.43 -5.07 -25.63
CA LYS A 63 -20.42 -4.77 -26.66
C LYS A 63 -19.17 -4.14 -26.08
N ASP A 64 -19.35 -3.07 -25.30
CA ASP A 64 -18.24 -2.32 -24.71
C ASP A 64 -17.51 -3.16 -23.65
N ASN A 65 -18.24 -4.02 -22.94
CA ASN A 65 -17.64 -4.98 -22.00
C ASN A 65 -16.72 -5.98 -22.69
N THR A 66 -17.11 -6.49 -23.87
CA THR A 66 -16.26 -7.37 -24.69
C THR A 66 -14.99 -6.66 -25.16
N GLN A 67 -15.10 -5.41 -25.61
CA GLN A 67 -13.93 -4.62 -26.05
C GLN A 67 -12.98 -4.34 -24.88
N ALA A 68 -13.50 -3.85 -23.75
CA ALA A 68 -12.71 -3.58 -22.56
C ALA A 68 -12.09 -4.87 -21.97
N GLN A 69 -12.81 -5.99 -21.99
CA GLN A 69 -12.26 -7.29 -21.59
C GLN A 69 -11.10 -7.73 -22.49
N THR A 70 -11.19 -7.44 -23.80
CA THR A 70 -10.13 -7.75 -24.75
C THR A 70 -8.86 -6.94 -24.43
N GLN A 71 -8.99 -5.64 -24.13
CA GLN A 71 -7.87 -4.80 -23.71
C GLN A 71 -7.21 -5.31 -22.42
N VAL A 72 -8.02 -5.67 -21.42
CA VAL A 72 -7.53 -6.24 -20.16
C VAL A 72 -6.77 -7.55 -20.42
N ARG A 73 -7.30 -8.43 -21.28
CA ARG A 73 -6.65 -9.69 -21.64
C ARG A 73 -5.32 -9.48 -22.37
N VAL A 74 -5.26 -8.53 -23.30
CA VAL A 74 -4.02 -8.16 -24.01
C VAL A 74 -2.98 -7.63 -23.04
N ALA A 75 -3.38 -6.74 -22.12
CA ALA A 75 -2.47 -6.22 -21.08
C ALA A 75 -1.97 -7.34 -20.14
N ALA A 76 -2.85 -8.26 -19.72
CA ALA A 76 -2.47 -9.40 -18.90
C ALA A 76 -1.50 -10.35 -19.62
N GLY A 77 -1.74 -10.66 -20.90
CA GLY A 77 -0.84 -11.47 -21.72
C GLY A 77 0.53 -10.83 -21.89
N ARG A 78 0.59 -9.49 -22.07
CA ARG A 78 1.86 -8.77 -22.11
C ARG A 78 2.64 -8.88 -20.79
N THR A 79 1.95 -8.76 -19.65
CA THR A 79 2.57 -8.94 -18.33
C THR A 79 3.16 -10.34 -18.16
N GLN A 80 2.41 -11.38 -18.57
CA GLN A 80 2.87 -12.77 -18.52
C GLN A 80 4.11 -12.99 -19.40
N LEU A 81 4.08 -12.51 -20.64
CA LEU A 81 5.23 -12.59 -21.55
C LEU A 81 6.49 -11.93 -20.96
N LEU A 82 6.35 -10.73 -20.39
CA LEU A 82 7.49 -10.05 -19.75
C LEU A 82 8.04 -10.84 -18.55
N ALA A 83 7.17 -11.48 -17.79
CA ALA A 83 7.56 -12.32 -16.66
C ALA A 83 8.24 -13.62 -17.10
N GLU A 84 7.78 -14.24 -18.20
CA GLU A 84 8.45 -15.40 -18.82
C GLU A 84 9.85 -15.02 -19.29
N VAL A 85 10.00 -13.88 -19.97
CA VAL A 85 11.30 -13.37 -20.43
C VAL A 85 12.22 -13.06 -19.24
N PHE A 86 11.69 -12.55 -18.13
CA PHE A 86 12.44 -12.35 -16.90
C PHE A 86 12.94 -13.66 -16.31
N ASN A 87 12.08 -14.68 -16.17
CA ASN A 87 12.48 -15.98 -15.64
C ASN A 87 13.54 -16.63 -16.53
N TYR A 88 13.37 -16.57 -17.86
CA TYR A 88 14.39 -17.05 -18.81
C TYR A 88 15.72 -16.30 -18.64
N ASN A 89 15.68 -14.97 -18.52
CA ASN A 89 16.89 -14.18 -18.29
C ASN A 89 17.59 -14.55 -16.96
N ARG A 90 16.80 -14.78 -15.91
CA ARG A 90 17.28 -15.22 -14.59
C ARG A 90 17.94 -16.60 -14.67
N ASP A 91 17.33 -17.55 -15.38
CA ASP A 91 17.89 -18.89 -15.55
C ASP A 91 19.25 -18.83 -16.27
N CYS A 92 19.37 -18.00 -17.31
CA CYS A 92 20.67 -17.73 -17.93
C CYS A 92 21.68 -17.09 -16.96
N LEU A 93 21.25 -16.18 -16.09
CA LEU A 93 22.14 -15.59 -15.08
C LEU A 93 22.67 -16.63 -14.10
N LEU A 94 21.82 -17.56 -13.65
CA LEU A 94 22.24 -18.68 -12.78
C LEU A 94 23.26 -19.58 -13.47
N MET A 95 23.05 -19.87 -14.77
CA MET A 95 24.02 -20.64 -15.58
C MET A 95 25.36 -19.94 -15.74
N LEU A 96 25.39 -18.60 -15.72
CA LEU A 96 26.61 -17.80 -15.79
C LEU A 96 27.31 -17.66 -14.42
N SER A 97 26.55 -17.58 -13.32
CA SER A 97 27.11 -17.36 -11.97
C SER A 97 27.49 -18.64 -11.24
N GLU A 98 27.08 -19.81 -11.73
CA GLU A 98 27.25 -21.12 -11.07
C GLU A 98 26.68 -21.14 -9.63
N SER A 99 25.82 -20.16 -9.31
CA SER A 99 25.18 -20.00 -8.01
C SER A 99 23.75 -20.54 -8.07
N THR A 100 23.28 -21.09 -6.95
CA THR A 100 21.89 -21.58 -6.85
C THR A 100 20.89 -20.42 -6.70
N ASP A 101 21.36 -19.27 -6.21
CA ASP A 101 20.53 -18.08 -6.07
C ASP A 101 21.29 -16.83 -6.52
N ILE A 102 20.52 -15.83 -6.93
CA ILE A 102 21.00 -14.49 -7.25
C ILE A 102 20.39 -13.58 -6.20
N ASP A 103 21.26 -13.03 -5.35
CA ASP A 103 20.82 -12.05 -4.37
C ASP A 103 20.07 -10.94 -5.08
N GLY A 104 18.89 -10.60 -4.57
CA GLY A 104 18.11 -9.56 -5.20
C GLY A 104 17.15 -10.01 -6.32
N LEU A 105 17.12 -11.28 -6.76
CA LEU A 105 16.29 -11.70 -7.90
C LEU A 105 15.76 -13.17 -7.83
N PRO A 106 14.81 -13.54 -6.96
CA PRO A 106 13.94 -14.71 -7.06
C PRO A 106 13.21 -14.85 -8.41
N ALA A 107 12.82 -16.08 -8.73
CA ALA A 107 11.94 -16.37 -9.85
C ALA A 107 10.53 -15.81 -9.60
N ILE A 108 9.86 -15.38 -10.67
CA ILE A 108 8.50 -14.83 -10.61
C ILE A 108 7.48 -15.98 -10.68
N ASP A 109 6.62 -16.09 -9.66
CA ASP A 109 5.44 -16.95 -9.71
C ASP A 109 4.31 -16.25 -10.48
N MET A 110 3.98 -16.78 -11.66
CA MET A 110 2.95 -16.24 -12.56
C MET A 110 1.56 -16.11 -11.90
N LYS A 111 1.25 -16.89 -10.87
CA LYS A 111 -0.07 -16.89 -10.20
C LYS A 111 -0.13 -15.93 -9.02
N LYS A 112 0.97 -15.81 -8.29
CA LYS A 112 1.02 -15.02 -7.04
C LYS A 112 1.60 -13.63 -7.28
N ASP A 113 2.73 -13.56 -7.97
CA ASP A 113 3.53 -12.34 -8.01
C ASP A 113 2.96 -11.28 -8.97
N LEU A 114 2.26 -11.71 -10.02
CA LEU A 114 1.65 -10.84 -11.03
C LEU A 114 0.34 -10.18 -10.59
N ARG A 115 -0.05 -10.32 -9.32
CA ARG A 115 -1.23 -9.66 -8.78
C ARG A 115 -1.00 -8.15 -8.68
N SER A 116 -1.92 -7.41 -9.27
CA SER A 116 -1.95 -5.96 -9.14
C SER A 116 -2.23 -5.56 -7.70
N ARG A 117 -1.40 -4.68 -7.14
CA ARG A 117 -1.73 -3.98 -5.90
C ARG A 117 -2.93 -3.08 -6.16
N ASN A 118 -3.99 -3.12 -5.34
CA ASN A 118 -5.10 -2.18 -5.51
C ASN A 118 -4.80 -0.87 -4.78
N TRP A 119 -4.23 0.11 -5.48
CA TRP A 119 -3.80 1.38 -4.87
C TRP A 119 -4.94 2.37 -4.59
N LYS A 120 -6.17 2.09 -5.07
CA LYS A 120 -7.32 3.00 -4.91
C LYS A 120 -8.19 2.65 -3.72
N LYS A 121 -8.09 1.43 -3.19
CA LYS A 121 -8.79 1.04 -1.98
C LYS A 121 -8.08 1.70 -0.80
N PRO A 122 -8.78 2.48 0.05
CA PRO A 122 -8.23 2.88 1.35
C PRO A 122 -7.77 1.63 2.10
N ARG A 123 -6.67 1.72 2.84
CA ARG A 123 -6.22 0.58 3.65
C ARG A 123 -7.24 0.33 4.75
N GLU A 124 -7.70 -0.90 4.85
CA GLU A 124 -8.60 -1.36 5.89
C GLU A 124 -7.82 -2.13 6.98
N GLN A 125 -8.41 -2.23 8.17
CA GLN A 125 -7.86 -3.05 9.24
C GLN A 125 -7.79 -4.51 8.77
N GLY A 126 -6.59 -5.09 8.74
CA GLY A 126 -6.34 -6.44 8.20
C GLY A 126 -5.55 -6.46 6.89
N ASP A 127 -5.44 -5.34 6.17
CA ASP A 127 -4.64 -5.27 4.93
C ASP A 127 -3.11 -5.42 5.19
N SER A 128 -2.67 -5.39 6.46
CA SER A 128 -1.27 -5.64 6.84
C SER A 128 -0.84 -7.10 6.63
N TRP A 129 -1.78 -8.04 6.60
CA TRP A 129 -1.51 -9.46 6.40
C TRP A 129 -1.37 -9.84 4.93
N ASP A 130 -1.81 -8.96 4.02
CA ASP A 130 -1.68 -9.17 2.58
C ASP A 130 -0.27 -8.72 2.16
N GLU A 131 0.72 -9.61 2.34
CA GLU A 131 2.10 -9.36 1.95
C GLU A 131 2.17 -9.12 0.45
N ALA A 132 2.58 -7.90 0.06
CA ALA A 132 2.78 -7.56 -1.33
C ALA A 132 3.88 -8.45 -1.93
N SER A 133 3.69 -8.91 -3.16
CA SER A 133 4.68 -9.67 -3.91
C SER A 133 6.07 -9.02 -3.82
N TRP A 134 7.12 -9.83 -3.70
CA TRP A 134 8.50 -9.36 -3.53
C TRP A 134 8.94 -8.35 -4.61
N ILE A 135 8.35 -8.45 -5.81
CA ILE A 135 8.51 -7.52 -6.93
C ILE A 135 8.33 -6.07 -6.45
N TRP A 136 7.35 -5.79 -5.60
CA TRP A 136 7.00 -4.44 -5.13
C TRP A 136 7.90 -3.91 -4.02
N THR A 137 8.54 -4.79 -3.24
CA THR A 137 9.36 -4.42 -2.08
C THR A 137 10.79 -4.06 -2.50
N ARG A 138 11.26 -4.56 -3.64
CA ARG A 138 12.60 -4.22 -4.12
C ARG A 138 12.68 -2.83 -4.72
N ALA A 139 13.60 -2.05 -4.14
CA ALA A 139 14.06 -0.79 -4.69
C ALA A 139 14.69 -1.07 -6.06
N VAL A 140 14.17 -0.39 -7.07
CA VAL A 140 14.84 -0.32 -8.37
C VAL A 140 15.50 1.05 -8.44
N LEU A 141 16.71 1.11 -9.02
CA LEU A 141 17.52 2.33 -9.09
C LEU A 141 16.75 3.52 -9.68
N ASN A 142 15.76 3.26 -10.55
CA ASN A 142 14.82 4.26 -11.04
C ASN A 142 13.41 3.98 -10.53
N VAL A 143 12.93 4.83 -9.62
CA VAL A 143 11.55 4.80 -9.15
C VAL A 143 10.64 5.37 -10.26
N SER A 144 9.68 4.57 -10.72
CA SER A 144 8.76 5.01 -11.77
C SER A 144 7.94 6.22 -11.30
N ILE A 145 7.46 7.06 -12.22
CA ILE A 145 6.55 8.16 -11.88
C ILE A 145 5.31 7.63 -11.15
N VAL A 146 4.82 6.45 -11.55
CA VAL A 146 3.68 5.80 -10.90
C VAL A 146 3.99 5.52 -9.44
N ASP A 147 5.14 4.89 -9.14
CA ASP A 147 5.54 4.57 -7.77
C ASP A 147 5.70 5.82 -6.91
N ARG A 148 6.26 6.91 -7.46
CA ARG A 148 6.33 8.21 -6.79
C ARG A 148 4.96 8.76 -6.44
N VAL A 149 4.03 8.76 -7.41
CA VAL A 149 2.65 9.22 -7.18
C VAL A 149 1.96 8.36 -6.11
N GLN A 150 2.19 7.05 -6.09
CA GLN A 150 1.64 6.18 -5.05
C GLN A 150 2.22 6.48 -3.67
N TRP A 151 3.53 6.75 -3.59
CA TRP A 151 4.16 7.17 -2.35
C TRP A 151 3.55 8.47 -1.82
N PHE A 152 3.37 9.49 -2.67
CA PHE A 152 2.73 10.74 -2.28
C PHE A 152 1.29 10.54 -1.81
N ARG A 153 0.51 9.68 -2.47
CA ARG A 153 -0.86 9.36 -2.04
C ARG A 153 -0.89 8.66 -0.69
N ALA A 154 -0.04 7.65 -0.50
CA ALA A 154 0.07 6.94 0.77
C ALA A 154 0.50 7.87 1.90
N ARG A 155 1.43 8.79 1.62
CA ARG A 155 1.87 9.80 2.58
C ARG A 155 0.74 10.76 2.94
N ALA A 156 0.04 11.31 1.95
CA ALA A 156 -1.10 12.21 2.15
C ALA A 156 -2.23 11.54 2.95
N GLU A 157 -2.46 10.23 2.74
CA GLU A 157 -3.45 9.47 3.50
C GLU A 157 -3.04 9.32 4.97
N VAL A 158 -1.76 9.01 5.24
CA VAL A 158 -1.23 8.98 6.62
C VAL A 158 -1.38 10.34 7.29
N ASP A 159 -1.04 11.43 6.58
CA ASP A 159 -1.16 12.78 7.11
C ASP A 159 -2.63 13.13 7.43
N ARG A 160 -3.58 12.73 6.56
CA ARG A 160 -5.02 12.89 6.80
C ARG A 160 -5.51 12.07 8.00
N ILE A 161 -5.11 10.80 8.10
CA ILE A 161 -5.50 9.95 9.23
C ILE A 161 -4.98 10.55 10.55
N ASN A 162 -3.74 11.02 10.56
CA ASN A 162 -3.17 11.71 11.73
C ASN A 162 -3.96 12.99 12.07
N GLU A 163 -4.38 13.76 11.07
CA GLU A 163 -5.22 14.94 11.26
C GLU A 163 -6.57 14.57 11.88
N GLU A 164 -7.25 13.53 11.39
CA GLU A 164 -8.53 13.05 11.92
C GLU A 164 -8.40 12.55 13.37
N VAL A 165 -7.34 11.80 13.69
CA VAL A 165 -7.03 11.39 15.07
C VAL A 165 -6.81 12.59 15.98
N ASN A 166 -6.07 13.60 15.51
CA ASN A 166 -5.82 14.83 16.26
C ASN A 166 -7.10 15.65 16.46
N LYS A 167 -7.96 15.75 15.44
CA LYS A 167 -9.28 16.40 15.54
C LYS A 167 -10.14 15.70 16.59
N LEU A 168 -10.23 14.37 16.52
CA LEU A 168 -11.01 13.58 17.46
C LEU A 168 -10.50 13.76 18.90
N HIS A 169 -9.17 13.75 19.11
CA HIS A 169 -8.57 14.07 20.41
C HIS A 169 -8.92 15.48 20.90
N ALA A 170 -8.88 16.48 20.02
CA ALA A 170 -9.24 17.84 20.37
C ALA A 170 -10.74 17.96 20.70
N GLU A 171 -11.62 17.28 19.98
CA GLU A 171 -13.06 17.22 20.22
C GLU A 171 -13.40 16.56 21.56
N PHE A 172 -12.74 15.45 21.92
CA PHE A 172 -12.91 14.83 23.23
C PHE A 172 -12.51 15.78 24.35
N LYS A 173 -11.35 16.43 24.26
CA LYS A 173 -10.90 17.41 25.25
C LYS A 173 -11.87 18.59 25.37
N ARG A 174 -12.33 19.14 24.24
CA ARG A 174 -13.31 20.24 24.22
C ARG A 174 -14.64 19.82 24.83
N THR A 175 -15.13 18.62 24.53
CA THR A 175 -16.39 18.10 25.07
C THR A 175 -16.31 17.94 26.59
N HIS A 176 -15.23 17.32 27.10
CA HIS A 176 -15.01 17.19 28.53
C HIS A 176 -14.92 18.55 29.22
N GLN A 177 -14.13 19.48 28.67
CA GLN A 177 -14.01 20.84 29.22
C GLN A 177 -15.34 21.58 29.14
N GLY A 178 -16.12 21.42 28.08
CA GLY A 178 -17.45 22.01 27.93
C GLY A 178 -18.41 21.55 29.02
N PHE A 179 -18.41 20.27 29.37
CA PHE A 179 -19.19 19.76 30.49
C PHE A 179 -18.73 20.34 31.84
N LYS A 180 -17.42 20.41 32.09
CA LYS A 180 -16.88 21.02 33.33
C LYS A 180 -17.19 22.52 33.42
N SER A 181 -17.08 23.25 32.32
CA SER A 181 -17.46 24.67 32.24
C SER A 181 -18.96 24.85 32.51
N MET A 182 -19.81 23.99 31.96
CA MET A 182 -21.25 24.07 32.20
C MET A 182 -21.61 23.72 33.65
N ALA A 183 -20.97 22.71 34.24
CA ALA A 183 -21.12 22.40 35.67
C ALA A 183 -20.74 23.60 36.54
N SER A 184 -19.61 24.25 36.25
CA SER A 184 -19.14 25.44 36.96
C SER A 184 -20.11 26.63 36.80
N ALA A 185 -20.68 26.82 35.60
CA ALA A 185 -21.66 27.88 35.35
C ALA A 185 -22.98 27.66 36.12
N TRP A 186 -23.44 26.41 36.22
CA TRP A 186 -24.59 26.06 37.07
C TRP A 186 -24.26 26.25 38.54
N GLU A 187 -23.08 25.82 39.00
CA GLU A 187 -22.64 25.96 40.38
C GLU A 187 -22.55 27.44 40.81
N ALA A 188 -22.09 28.31 39.91
CA ALA A 188 -22.07 29.76 40.13
C ALA A 188 -23.46 30.39 40.34
N LEU A 189 -24.56 29.74 39.95
CA LEU A 189 -25.91 30.23 40.26
C LEU A 189 -26.30 29.98 41.72
N LEU A 190 -25.65 29.04 42.41
CA LEU A 190 -25.92 28.74 43.83
C LEU A 190 -25.47 29.86 44.77
N THR A 191 -24.57 30.75 44.33
CA THR A 191 -24.12 31.90 45.13
C THR A 191 -25.14 33.05 45.16
N ARG A 192 -26.20 33.01 44.35
CA ARG A 192 -27.22 34.05 44.35
C ARG A 192 -28.26 33.80 45.46
N ALA A 193 -28.55 34.83 46.25
CA ALA A 193 -29.46 34.73 47.39
C ALA A 193 -30.96 34.70 47.00
N ASP A 194 -31.29 35.00 45.74
CA ASP A 194 -32.65 35.15 45.22
C ASP A 194 -33.29 33.84 44.73
N LEU A 195 -32.58 32.70 44.80
CA LEU A 195 -33.11 31.42 44.31
C LEU A 195 -34.04 30.73 45.31
N SER A 196 -35.19 30.28 44.81
CA SER A 196 -36.11 29.40 45.55
C SER A 196 -35.47 28.04 45.86
N HIS A 197 -35.98 27.36 46.88
CA HIS A 197 -35.47 26.04 47.30
C HIS A 197 -35.53 24.99 46.16
N GLY A 198 -36.61 25.01 45.36
CA GLY A 198 -36.75 24.13 44.19
C GLY A 198 -35.76 24.47 43.07
N ALA A 199 -35.49 25.76 42.83
CA ALA A 199 -34.49 26.19 41.86
C ALA A 199 -33.08 25.73 42.27
N ARG A 200 -32.73 25.85 43.56
CA ARG A 200 -31.46 25.36 44.10
C ARG A 200 -31.29 23.85 43.90
N ALA A 201 -32.32 23.05 44.20
CA ALA A 201 -32.28 21.60 43.99
C ALA A 201 -32.09 21.24 42.49
N TYR A 202 -32.74 21.98 41.59
CA TYR A 202 -32.57 21.79 40.15
C TYR A 202 -31.16 22.12 39.67
N VAL A 203 -30.57 23.22 40.15
CA VAL A 203 -29.19 23.60 39.85
C VAL A 203 -28.22 22.51 40.31
N CYS A 204 -28.33 22.03 41.55
CA CYS A 204 -27.50 20.92 42.05
C CYS A 204 -27.63 19.67 41.16
N LYS A 205 -28.85 19.32 40.74
CA LYS A 205 -29.08 18.20 39.80
C LYS A 205 -28.33 18.41 38.48
N LYS A 206 -28.32 19.64 37.94
CA LYS A 206 -27.61 19.95 36.69
C LYS A 206 -26.09 19.89 36.85
N VAL A 207 -25.54 20.39 37.95
CA VAL A 207 -24.11 20.25 38.26
C VAL A 207 -23.70 18.78 38.28
N VAL A 208 -24.42 17.93 39.01
CA VAL A 208 -24.16 16.48 39.07
C VAL A 208 -24.28 15.84 37.69
N MET A 209 -25.32 16.18 36.91
CA MET A 209 -25.52 15.67 35.56
C MET A 209 -24.34 15.98 34.63
N TYR A 210 -23.89 17.23 34.59
CA TYR A 210 -22.78 17.64 33.71
C TYR A 210 -21.45 17.03 34.15
N ASN A 211 -21.20 16.92 35.45
CA ASN A 211 -20.03 16.20 35.95
C ASN A 211 -20.04 14.72 35.51
N ALA A 212 -21.17 14.03 35.68
CA ALA A 212 -21.32 12.64 35.25
C ALA A 212 -21.15 12.46 33.73
N LEU A 213 -21.59 13.43 32.91
CA LEU A 213 -21.33 13.40 31.46
C LEU A 213 -19.85 13.61 31.13
N GLY A 214 -19.16 14.48 31.88
CA GLY A 214 -17.72 14.69 31.79
C GLY A 214 -16.92 13.42 32.09
N ASP A 215 -17.29 12.71 33.15
CA ASP A 215 -16.61 11.51 33.61
C ASP A 215 -16.86 10.32 32.64
N LYS A 216 -18.10 10.18 32.13
CA LYS A 216 -18.39 9.22 31.05
C LYS A 216 -17.57 9.48 29.79
N CYS A 217 -17.36 10.75 29.43
CA CYS A 217 -16.54 11.11 28.27
C CYS A 217 -15.08 10.66 28.46
N THR A 218 -14.52 10.84 29.65
CA THR A 218 -13.15 10.36 29.96
C THR A 218 -13.05 8.84 29.98
N ASP A 219 -14.06 8.13 30.49
CA ASP A 219 -14.06 6.67 30.52
C ASP A 219 -14.12 6.06 29.12
N VAL A 220 -14.99 6.60 28.26
CA VAL A 220 -15.08 6.19 26.85
C VAL A 220 -13.76 6.46 26.15
N PHE A 221 -13.15 7.62 26.37
CA PHE A 221 -11.86 7.96 25.79
C PHE A 221 -10.74 7.03 26.25
N ALA A 222 -10.67 6.71 27.55
CA ALA A 222 -9.67 5.80 28.11
C ALA A 222 -9.83 4.36 27.59
N LYS A 223 -11.08 3.92 27.38
CA LYS A 223 -11.38 2.61 26.78
C LYS A 223 -10.89 2.55 25.33
N MET A 224 -11.24 3.54 24.51
CA MET A 224 -10.87 3.60 23.10
C MET A 224 -9.35 3.71 22.84
N ARG A 225 -8.56 4.12 23.83
CA ARG A 225 -7.10 4.19 23.72
C ARG A 225 -6.40 2.86 24.08
N LYS A 226 -7.08 1.96 24.79
CA LYS A 226 -6.53 0.66 25.21
C LYS A 226 -6.68 -0.44 24.15
N ASP A 227 -7.63 -0.27 23.24
CA ASP A 227 -7.83 -1.09 22.04
C ASP A 227 -6.96 -0.56 20.87
#